data_AF-A0A9E1WVX5-F1
#
_entry.id   AF-A0A9E1WVX5-F1
#
_cell.length_a   1.000
_cell.length_b   1.000
_cell.length_c   1.000
_cell.angle_alpha   90.00
_cell.angle_beta   90.00
_cell.angle_gamma   90.00
#
_symmetry.space_group_name_H-M   'P 1'
#
loop_
_entity.id
_entity.type
_entity.pdbx_description
1 polymer ?
#
loop_
_entity_poly.entity_id
_entity_poly.type
_entity_poly.pdbx_seq_one_letter_code
_entity_poly.pdbx_strand_id
1 'polypeptide(L)' 'MQVILLERVARLGQMGDVVDVKSGYARNFLLPQKKALSASKQNIA' A
#
# COMPACT_ATOMS: atom_id res chain seq x y z
N MET A 1 -6.24 6.90 1.55
CA MET A 1 -6.15 5.61 2.26
C MET A 1 -4.69 5.23 2.32
N GLN A 2 -4.17 5.08 3.54
CA GLN A 2 -2.75 4.77 3.73
C GLN A 2 -2.50 3.28 3.55
N VAL A 3 -1.44 2.95 2.81
CA VAL A 3 -1.00 1.58 2.56
C VAL A 3 0.52 1.49 2.69
N ILE A 4 0.99 0.32 3.11
CA ILE A 4 2.41 -0.04 3.19
C ILE A 4 2.75 -0.83 1.93
N LEU A 5 3.72 -0.36 1.15
CA LEU A 5 4.15 -1.06 -0.07
C LEU A 5 4.94 -2.33 0.25
N LEU A 6 4.55 -3.46 -0.34
CA LEU A 6 5.24 -4.75 -0.19
C LEU A 6 6.29 -4.97 -1.27
N GLU A 7 6.24 -4.19 -2.34
CA GLU A 7 7.21 -4.19 -3.43
C GLU A 7 7.37 -2.77 -3.96
N ARG A 8 8.43 -2.55 -4.75
CA ARG A 8 8.63 -1.27 -5.43
C ARG A 8 7.55 -1.06 -6.48
N VAL A 9 6.75 -0.01 -6.33
CA VAL A 9 5.76 0.40 -7.33
C VAL A 9 6.24 1.66 -8.03
N ALA A 10 6.41 1.57 -9.35
CA ALA A 10 6.86 2.69 -10.17
C ALA A 10 5.94 3.91 -9.96
N ARG A 11 6.53 5.06 -9.65
CA ARG A 11 5.85 6.35 -9.39
C ARG A 11 5.02 6.40 -8.10
N LEU A 12 5.09 5.37 -7.24
CA LEU A 12 4.47 5.37 -5.92
C LEU A 12 5.49 5.44 -4.79
N GLY A 13 6.49 4.56 -4.80
CA GLY A 13 7.47 4.45 -3.71
C GLY A 13 8.28 3.15 -3.76
N GLN A 14 9.10 2.97 -2.73
CA GLN A 14 9.87 1.76 -2.49
C GLN A 14 9.11 0.80 -1.57
N MET A 15 9.62 -0.44 -1.46
CA MET A 15 9.12 -1.41 -0.50
C MET A 15 9.30 -0.88 0.93
N GLY A 16 8.26 -1.02 1.75
CA GLY A 16 8.21 -0.54 3.13
C GLY A 16 7.66 0.87 3.29
N ASP A 17 7.54 1.65 2.21
CA ASP A 17 7.02 3.01 2.28
C ASP A 17 5.52 3.01 2.62
N VAL A 18 5.13 3.93 3.53
CA VAL A 18 3.73 4.26 3.79
C VAL A 18 3.33 5.37 2.84
N VAL A 19 2.40 5.07 1.94
CA VAL A 19 1.93 6.03 0.93
C VAL A 19 0.42 6.23 1.04
N ASP A 20 -0.03 7.47 0.84
CA ASP A 20 -1.46 7.78 0.80
C ASP A 20 -1.97 7.72 -0.64
N VAL A 21 -2.93 6.83 -0.88
CA VAL A 21 -3.50 6.59 -2.21
C VAL A 21 -5.02 6.68 -2.20
N LYS A 22 -5.61 6.84 -3.39
CA LYS A 22 -7.07 6.77 -3.55
C LYS A 22 -7.58 5.40 -3.09
N SER A 23 -8.66 5.38 -2.32
CA SER A 23 -9.22 4.15 -1.75
C SER A 23 -9.59 3.10 -2.80
N GLY A 24 -10.05 3.53 -3.99
CA GLY A 24 -10.34 2.63 -5.10
C GLY A 24 -9.07 1.95 -5.66
N TYR A 25 -7.95 2.66 -5.74
CA TYR A 25 -6.69 2.09 -6.23
C TYR A 25 -6.13 1.04 -5.26
N ALA A 26 -6.17 1.33 -3.95
CA ALA A 26 -5.74 0.34 -2.98
C ALA A 26 -6.69 -0.88 -2.92
N ARG A 27 -8.01 -0.70 -2.92
CA ARG A 27 -8.98 -1.80 -2.83
C ARG A 27 -9.06 -2.68 -4.07
N ASN A 28 -8.92 -2.11 -5.26
CA ASN A 28 -9.15 -2.84 -6.51
C ASN A 28 -7.85 -3.33 -7.17
N PHE A 29 -6.70 -2.75 -6.84
CA PHE A 29 -5.42 -3.08 -7.48
C PHE A 29 -4.38 -3.53 -6.47
N LEU A 30 -4.00 -2.69 -5.50
CA LEU A 30 -2.84 -2.99 -4.64
C LEU A 30 -3.09 -4.15 -3.66
N LEU A 31 -4.24 -4.16 -2.96
CA LEU A 31 -4.56 -5.18 -1.97
C LEU A 31 -4.83 -6.56 -2.61
N PRO A 32 -5.67 -6.68 -3.69
CA PRO A 32 -5.91 -7.98 -4.30
C PRO A 32 -4.66 -8.60 -4.93
N GLN A 33 -3.75 -7.76 -5.46
CA GLN A 33 -2.50 -8.22 -6.04
C GLN A 33 -1.37 -8.39 -5.01
N LYS A 34 -1.64 -8.19 -3.71
CA LYS A 34 -0.65 -8.28 -2.63
C LYS A 34 0.57 -7.38 -2.84
N LYS A 35 0.40 -6.25 -3.54
CA LYS A 35 1.45 -5.25 -3.77
C LYS A 35 1.60 -4.27 -2.60
N ALA A 36 0.57 -4.18 -1.77
CA ALA A 36 0.56 -3.35 -0.56
C ALA A 36 -0.30 -4.00 0.54
N LEU A 37 -0.10 -3.56 1.77
CA LEU A 37 -0.95 -3.83 2.92
C LEU A 37 -1.66 -2.56 3.37
N SER A 38 -2.83 -2.69 3.99
CA SER A 38 -3.46 -1.55 4.67
C SER A 38 -2.55 -1.06 5.80
N ALA A 39 -2.34 0.25 5.91
CA ALA A 39 -1.59 0.84 7.01
C ALA A 39 -2.49 0.93 8.27
N SER A 40 -2.86 -0.23 8.82
CA SER A 40 -3.55 -0.32 10.12
C SER A 40 -2.52 -0.22 11.25
N LYS A 41 -2.97 0.14 12.46
CA LYS A 41 -2.10 0.16 13.65
C LYS A 41 -1.41 -1.20 13.91
N GLN A 42 -1.99 -2.30 13.44
CA GLN A 42 -1.41 -3.65 13.55
C GLN A 42 -0.28 -3.90 12.55
N ASN A 43 -0.33 -3.26 11.38
CA ASN A 43 0.64 -3.48 10.31
C ASN A 43 1.82 -2.49 10.36
N ILE A 44 1.73 -1.45 11.19
CA ILE A 44 2.79 -0.46 11.43
C ILE A 44 3.59 -0.81 12.72
N ALA A 45 3.08 -1.74 13.54
CA ALA A 45 3.61 -2.09 14.86
C ALA A 45 4.81 -3.05 14.80
#